data_AF-A0A2P5FTE8-F1
#
_entry.id   AF-A0A2P5FTE8-F1
#
_cell.length_a   1.000
_cell.length_b   1.000
_cell.length_c   1.000
_cell.angle_alpha   90.00
_cell.angle_beta   90.00
_cell.angle_gamma   90.00
#
_symmetry.space_group_name_H-M   'P 1'
#
loop_
_entity.id
_entity.type
_entity.pdbx_description
1 polymer ?
#
loop_
_entity_poly.entity_id
_entity_poly.type
_entity_poly.pdbx_seq_one_letter_code
_entity_poly.pdbx_strand_id
1 'polypeptide(L)'
;MEFAMLKRGIFISQCKYVLDLLSETGLLGCRATETPIEPNLRLQSAKPDELTNRDQFKLLIGKIIYLSHTRPDIAFTVSVVSEFMYSLGLEHYDAVCRILRYLKGTQGKGLLFENHRHL
;
A
#
# COMPACT_ATOMS: atom_id res chain seq x y z
N MET A 1 -5.14 4.91 12.36
CA MET A 1 -4.46 3.77 13.02
C MET A 1 -5.39 3.26 14.10
N GLU A 2 -5.54 1.95 14.20
CA GLU A 2 -6.47 1.26 15.10
C GLU A 2 -5.68 0.34 16.03
N PHE A 3 -6.11 0.23 17.28
CA PHE A 3 -5.43 -0.57 18.31
C PHE A 3 -6.42 -1.53 18.97
N ALA A 4 -5.99 -2.78 19.17
CA ALA A 4 -6.75 -3.78 19.90
C ALA A 4 -5.86 -4.47 20.94
N MET A 5 -6.34 -4.51 22.18
CA MET A 5 -5.70 -5.27 23.25
C MET A 5 -6.12 -6.73 23.16
N LEU A 6 -5.16 -7.62 22.93
CA LEU A 6 -5.36 -9.06 22.92
C LEU A 6 -4.68 -9.67 24.15
N LYS A 7 -5.12 -10.85 24.60
CA LYS A 7 -4.46 -11.59 25.70
C LYS A 7 -2.96 -11.80 25.45
N ARG A 8 -2.59 -11.99 24.18
CA ARG A 8 -1.22 -12.20 23.72
C ARG A 8 -0.40 -10.93 23.51
N GLY A 9 -1.01 -9.74 23.48
CA GLY A 9 -0.28 -8.49 23.19
C GLY A 9 -1.14 -7.40 22.55
N ILE A 10 -0.49 -6.39 21.97
CA ILE A 10 -1.15 -5.26 21.30
C ILE A 10 -1.18 -5.50 19.80
N PHE A 11 -2.37 -5.47 19.20
CA PHE A 11 -2.55 -5.54 17.75
C PHE A 11 -2.79 -4.14 17.19
N ILE A 12 -1.99 -3.77 16.19
CA ILE A 12 -2.09 -2.50 15.47
C ILE A 12 -2.55 -2.78 14.05
N SER A 13 -3.64 -2.14 13.62
CA SER A 13 -4.15 -2.25 12.26
C SER A 13 -4.44 -0.88 11.63
N GLN A 14 -4.66 -0.92 10.32
CA GLN A 14 -5.08 0.22 9.51
C GLN A 14 -6.21 -0.20 8.56
N CYS A 15 -7.07 -1.12 9.00
CA CYS A 15 -8.15 -1.70 8.19
C CYS A 15 -9.10 -0.62 7.66
N LYS A 16 -9.53 0.30 8.54
CA LYS A 16 -10.37 1.43 8.14
C LYS A 16 -9.68 2.30 7.08
N TYR A 17 -8.40 2.60 7.27
CA TYR A 17 -7.64 3.42 6.32
C TYR A 17 -7.50 2.75 4.95
N VAL A 18 -7.29 1.43 4.91
CA VAL A 18 -7.28 0.66 3.65
C VAL A 18 -8.65 0.73 2.97
N LEU A 19 -9.75 0.57 3.71
CA LEU A 19 -11.11 0.67 3.16
C LEU A 19 -11.42 2.07 2.61
N ASP A 20 -11.06 3.12 3.35
CA ASP A 20 -11.25 4.50 2.93
C ASP A 20 -10.45 4.78 1.66
N LEU A 21 -9.18 4.34 1.59
CA LEU A 21 -8.32 4.49 0.41
C LEU A 21 -8.86 3.75 -0.83
N LEU A 22 -9.40 2.55 -0.64
CA LEU A 22 -10.05 1.78 -1.71
C LEU A 22 -11.34 2.45 -2.18
N SER A 23 -12.07 3.11 -1.29
CA SER A 23 -13.27 3.89 -1.63
C SER A 23 -12.91 5.10 -2.49
N GLU A 24 -11.93 5.88 -2.05
CA GLU A 24 -11.43 7.06 -2.75
C GLU A 24 -10.90 6.74 -4.17
N THR A 25 -10.30 5.57 -4.35
CA THR A 25 -9.73 5.13 -5.63
C THR A 25 -10.71 4.32 -6.50
N GLY A 26 -11.94 4.08 -6.03
CA GLY A 26 -12.94 3.30 -6.75
C GLY A 26 -12.64 1.80 -6.84
N LEU A 27 -11.73 1.29 -5.99
CA LEU A 27 -11.26 -0.10 -6.00
C LEU A 27 -11.93 -0.98 -4.93
N LEU A 28 -12.98 -0.52 -4.25
CA LEU A 28 -13.71 -1.37 -3.29
C LEU A 28 -14.25 -2.66 -3.90
N GLY A 29 -14.74 -2.62 -5.15
CA GLY A 29 -15.29 -3.78 -5.86
C GLY A 29 -14.28 -4.54 -6.71
N CYS A 30 -12.98 -4.19 -6.65
CA CYS A 30 -11.98 -4.84 -7.49
C CYS A 30 -11.65 -6.26 -7.02
N ARG A 31 -11.16 -7.10 -7.95
CA ARG A 31 -10.59 -8.41 -7.59
C ARG A 31 -9.27 -8.20 -6.87
N ALA A 32 -9.12 -8.87 -5.72
CA ALA A 32 -7.88 -8.87 -4.97
C ALA A 32 -6.77 -9.63 -5.71
N THR A 33 -5.51 -9.25 -5.44
CA THR A 33 -4.32 -9.95 -5.93
C THR A 33 -3.53 -10.54 -4.76
N GLU A 34 -2.87 -11.66 -4.97
CA GLU A 34 -2.12 -12.36 -3.90
C GLU A 34 -0.76 -11.72 -3.59
N THR A 35 -0.19 -11.00 -4.55
CA THR A 35 1.12 -10.36 -4.43
C THR A 35 1.01 -8.84 -4.61
N PRO A 36 1.77 -8.02 -3.87
CA PRO A 36 1.76 -6.57 -4.00
C PRO A 36 2.47 -6.07 -5.28
N ILE A 37 3.43 -6.83 -5.82
CA ILE A 37 4.24 -6.49 -7.00
C ILE A 37 4.26 -7.67 -7.98
N GLU A 38 4.49 -7.41 -9.26
CA GLU A 38 4.73 -8.46 -10.25
C GLU A 38 6.16 -8.99 -10.18
N PRO A 39 6.38 -10.31 -10.32
CA PRO A 39 7.73 -10.85 -10.47
C PRO A 39 8.40 -10.21 -11.69
N ASN A 40 9.64 -9.76 -11.53
CA ASN A 40 10.44 -9.12 -12.59
C ASN A 40 9.85 -7.82 -13.15
N LEU A 41 9.03 -7.09 -12.37
CA LEU A 41 8.54 -5.78 -12.76
C LEU A 41 9.70 -4.84 -13.10
N ARG A 42 9.70 -4.30 -14.33
CA ARG A 42 10.66 -3.29 -14.80
C ARG A 42 9.92 -2.00 -15.07
N LEU A 43 9.90 -1.11 -14.07
CA LEU A 43 9.37 0.23 -14.23
C LEU A 43 10.38 1.10 -14.97
N GLN A 44 9.95 1.76 -16.04
CA GLN A 44 10.76 2.73 -16.77
C GLN A 44 10.29 4.15 -16.45
N SER A 45 11.21 5.12 -16.42
CA SER A 45 10.84 6.52 -16.25
C SER A 45 9.86 6.96 -17.34
N ALA A 46 8.76 7.56 -16.92
CA ALA A 46 7.71 7.98 -17.83
C ALA A 46 8.12 9.19 -18.67
N LYS A 47 7.49 9.33 -19.84
CA LYS A 47 7.57 10.57 -20.61
C LYS A 47 6.79 11.69 -19.89
N PRO A 48 7.20 12.96 -20.04
CA PRO A 48 6.67 14.08 -19.23
C PRO A 48 5.14 14.30 -19.26
N ASP A 49 4.42 13.80 -20.27
CA ASP A 49 3.02 14.14 -20.55
C ASP A 49 2.00 13.00 -20.38
N GLU A 50 2.38 11.84 -19.84
CA GLU A 50 1.50 10.65 -19.86
C GLU A 50 0.45 10.60 -18.74
N LEU A 51 0.49 11.51 -17.76
CA LEU A 51 -0.46 11.52 -16.63
C LEU A 51 -1.10 12.89 -16.42
N THR A 52 -2.39 13.00 -16.68
CA THR A 52 -3.19 14.23 -16.53
C THR A 52 -3.27 14.72 -15.08
N ASN A 53 -3.16 13.84 -14.08
CA ASN A 53 -3.36 14.17 -12.65
C ASN A 53 -2.17 13.75 -11.75
N ARG A 54 -0.95 14.24 -12.06
CA ARG A 54 0.28 13.85 -11.32
C ARG A 54 0.20 14.10 -9.81
N ASP A 55 -0.43 15.18 -9.37
CA ASP A 55 -0.49 15.53 -7.94
C ASP A 55 -1.40 14.59 -7.14
N GLN A 56 -2.54 14.19 -7.71
CA GLN A 56 -3.40 13.17 -7.11
C GLN A 56 -2.66 11.84 -6.96
N PHE A 57 -1.84 11.51 -7.97
CA PHE A 57 -1.06 10.28 -7.95
C PHE A 57 0.09 10.32 -6.91
N LYS A 58 0.78 11.45 -6.78
CA LYS A 58 1.77 11.67 -5.70
C LYS A 58 1.12 11.58 -4.31
N LEU A 59 -0.06 12.16 -4.14
CA LEU A 59 -0.81 12.08 -2.90
C LEU A 59 -1.16 10.61 -2.57
N LEU A 60 -1.62 9.85 -3.57
CA LEU A 60 -1.91 8.43 -3.41
C LEU A 60 -0.67 7.62 -2.99
N ILE A 61 0.49 7.87 -3.61
CA ILE A 61 1.76 7.26 -3.20
C ILE A 61 2.09 7.64 -1.76
N GLY A 62 1.90 8.90 -1.35
CA GLY A 62 2.09 9.33 0.04
C GLY A 62 1.20 8.56 1.03
N LYS A 63 -0.07 8.32 0.69
CA LYS A 63 -0.99 7.50 1.50
C LYS A 63 -0.53 6.05 1.61
N ILE A 64 0.05 5.49 0.55
CA ILE A 64 0.60 4.12 0.54
C ILE A 64 1.91 4.03 1.34
N ILE A 65 2.78 5.05 1.28
CA ILE A 65 3.96 5.17 2.13
C ILE A 65 3.54 5.17 3.60
N TYR A 66 2.51 5.93 3.96
CA TYR A 66 1.98 5.91 5.32
C TYR A 66 1.54 4.50 5.75
N LEU A 67 0.84 3.75 4.89
CA LEU A 67 0.44 2.37 5.17
C LEU A 67 1.63 1.45 5.48
N SER A 68 2.73 1.59 4.73
CA SER A 68 3.91 0.72 4.85
C SER A 68 4.53 0.69 6.25
N HIS A 69 4.34 1.74 7.05
CA HIS A 69 4.84 1.83 8.43
C HIS A 69 4.22 0.80 9.37
N THR A 70 3.00 0.33 9.10
CA THR A 70 2.35 -0.77 9.87
C THR A 70 2.10 -2.02 9.03
N ARG A 71 2.57 -2.01 7.79
CA ARG A 71 2.40 -3.08 6.80
C ARG A 71 3.76 -3.40 6.18
N PRO A 72 4.66 -4.05 6.93
CA PRO A 72 5.99 -4.40 6.42
C PRO A 72 5.93 -5.32 5.20
N ASP A 73 4.82 -6.06 5.04
CA ASP A 73 4.57 -6.92 3.88
C ASP A 73 4.45 -6.17 2.54
N ILE A 74 4.24 -4.84 2.55
CA ILE A 74 4.25 -4.02 1.33
C ILE A 74 5.47 -3.09 1.23
N ALA A 75 6.28 -2.96 2.28
CA ALA A 75 7.32 -1.93 2.37
C ALA A 75 8.29 -1.94 1.18
N PHE A 76 8.74 -3.13 0.76
CA PHE A 76 9.59 -3.28 -0.42
C PHE A 76 8.92 -2.82 -1.72
N THR A 77 7.65 -3.16 -1.93
CA THR A 77 6.93 -2.73 -3.13
C THR A 77 6.73 -1.22 -3.15
N VAL A 78 6.46 -0.63 -1.98
CA VAL A 78 6.30 0.81 -1.83
C VAL A 78 7.61 1.55 -2.09
N SER A 79 8.76 1.02 -1.65
CA SER A 79 10.06 1.63 -1.93
C SER A 79 10.33 1.69 -3.44
N VAL A 80 10.08 0.60 -4.17
CA VAL A 80 10.23 0.54 -5.63
C VAL A 80 9.38 1.59 -6.33
N VAL A 81 8.11 1.75 -5.95
CA VAL A 81 7.23 2.74 -6.59
C VAL A 81 7.60 4.18 -6.22
N SER A 82 8.11 4.39 -5.01
CA SER A 82 8.48 5.72 -4.49
C SER A 82 9.69 6.32 -5.22
N GLU A 83 10.58 5.49 -5.78
CA GLU A 83 11.72 5.92 -6.61
C GLU A 83 11.27 6.74 -7.84
N PHE A 84 10.07 6.48 -8.35
CA PHE A 84 9.56 7.12 -9.56
C PHE A 84 8.64 8.32 -9.29
N MET A 85 8.55 8.79 -8.04
CA MET A 85 7.65 9.89 -7.64
C MET A 85 7.85 11.20 -8.44
N TYR A 86 9.05 11.41 -9.00
CA TYR A 86 9.39 12.56 -9.84
C TYR A 86 9.15 12.33 -11.36
N SER A 87 9.02 11.07 -11.80
CA SER A 87 8.87 10.66 -13.21
C SER A 87 7.73 9.65 -13.42
N LEU A 88 6.57 9.95 -12.82
CA LEU A 88 5.37 9.09 -12.85
C LEU A 88 4.76 8.97 -14.25
N GLY A 89 4.30 7.76 -14.57
CA GLY A 89 3.63 7.36 -15.83
C GLY A 89 2.66 6.20 -15.65
N LEU A 90 2.06 5.73 -16.75
CA LEU A 90 0.98 4.72 -16.72
C LEU A 90 1.39 3.40 -16.06
N GLU A 91 2.59 2.88 -16.36
CA GLU A 91 3.09 1.64 -15.74
C GLU A 91 3.20 1.74 -14.20
N HIS A 92 3.56 2.93 -13.70
CA HIS A 92 3.61 3.19 -12.26
C HIS A 92 2.21 3.22 -11.64
N TYR A 93 1.24 3.77 -12.36
CA TYR A 93 -0.16 3.78 -11.92
C TYR A 93 -0.70 2.35 -11.79
N ASP A 94 -0.41 1.48 -12.77
CA ASP A 94 -0.79 0.06 -12.71
C ASP A 94 -0.13 -0.66 -11.53
N ALA A 95 1.15 -0.38 -11.25
CA ALA A 95 1.83 -0.91 -10.08
C ALA A 95 1.16 -0.47 -8.76
N VAL A 96 0.76 0.80 -8.65
CA VAL A 96 0.00 1.31 -7.49
C VAL A 96 -1.37 0.64 -7.38
N CYS A 97 -2.10 0.50 -8.49
CA CYS A 97 -3.37 -0.20 -8.50
C CYS A 97 -3.23 -1.67 -8.05
N ARG A 98 -2.13 -2.34 -8.41
CA ARG A 98 -1.82 -3.69 -7.92
C ARG A 98 -1.61 -3.72 -6.40
N ILE A 99 -0.89 -2.76 -5.83
CA ILE A 99 -0.74 -2.64 -4.36
C ILE A 99 -2.11 -2.50 -3.70
N LEU A 100 -2.98 -1.65 -4.25
CA LEU A 100 -4.34 -1.47 -3.73
C LEU A 100 -5.19 -2.75 -3.82
N ARG A 101 -5.10 -3.50 -4.93
CA ARG A 101 -5.75 -4.82 -5.06
C ARG A 101 -5.21 -5.84 -4.04
N TYR A 102 -3.92 -5.82 -3.75
CA TYR A 102 -3.34 -6.66 -2.70
C TYR A 102 -3.85 -6.25 -1.31
N LEU A 103 -3.89 -4.94 -1.04
CA LEU A 103 -4.44 -4.40 0.21
C LEU A 103 -5.92 -4.77 0.41
N LYS A 104 -6.72 -4.81 -0.67
CA LYS A 104 -8.12 -5.27 -0.63
C LYS A 104 -8.25 -6.69 -0.08
N GLY A 105 -7.39 -7.61 -0.53
CA GLY A 105 -7.36 -9.00 -0.05
C GLY A 105 -6.77 -9.15 1.35
N THR A 106 -6.03 -8.13 1.83
CA THR A 106 -5.25 -8.20 3.07
C THR A 106 -5.58 -7.09 4.07
N GLN A 107 -6.77 -6.49 3.97
CA GLN A 107 -7.20 -5.36 4.79
C GLN A 107 -7.18 -5.65 6.31
N GLY A 108 -7.33 -6.92 6.70
CA GLY A 108 -7.25 -7.35 8.10
C GLY A 108 -5.83 -7.60 8.64
N LYS A 109 -4.78 -7.49 7.81
CA LYS A 109 -3.39 -7.64 8.26
C LYS A 109 -2.95 -6.41 9.06
N GLY A 110 -2.10 -6.65 10.05
CA GLY A 110 -1.53 -5.65 10.93
C GLY A 110 -0.33 -6.21 11.71
N LEU A 111 0.16 -5.44 12.68
CA LEU A 111 1.28 -5.83 13.53
C LEU A 111 0.77 -6.33 14.88
N LEU A 112 1.34 -7.43 15.37
CA LEU A 112 1.09 -7.93 16.72
C LEU A 112 2.38 -7.79 17.54
N PHE A 113 2.33 -6.97 18.58
CA PHE A 113 3.39 -6.84 19.58
C PHE A 113 3.04 -7.76 20.74
N GLU A 114 3.63 -8.94 20.77
CA GLU A 114 3.33 -9.93 21.80
C GLU A 114 4.00 -9.58 23.13
N ASN A 115 3.35 -9.97 24.23
CA ASN A 115 3.86 -9.84 25.59
C ASN A 115 5.01 -10.84 25.82
N HIS A 116 6.18 -10.53 25.27
CA HIS A 116 7.40 -11.24 25.61
C HIS A 116 7.84 -10.76 26.99
N ARG A 117 7.69 -11.59 28.01
CA ARG A 117 8.40 -11.37 29.28
C ARG A 117 9.88 -11.56 28.95
N HIS A 118 10.67 -10.48 29.05
CA HIS A 118 12.12 -10.59 29.02
C HIS A 118 12.53 -11.57 30.13
N LEU A 119 13.09 -12.71 29.72
CA LEU A 119 13.80 -13.65 30.60
C LEU A 119 15.19 -13.09 30.90
#